data_AF-A0A2D4KIC3-F1
#
_entry.id   AF-A0A2D4KIC3-F1
#
_cell.length_a   1.000
_cell.length_b   1.000
_cell.length_c   1.000
_cell.angle_alpha   90.00
_cell.angle_beta   90.00
_cell.angle_gamma   90.00
#
_symmetry.space_group_name_H-M   'P 1'
#
loop_
_entity.id
_entity.type
_entity.pdbx_description
1 polymer ?
#
loop_
_entity_poly.entity_id
_entity_poly.type
_entity_poly.pdbx_seq_one_letter_code
_entity_poly.pdbx_strand_id
1 'polypeptide(L)'
;MKLGYQTARDAEKISHLLYMDDLKLYGKSEIEIQSLTNTVRVFSTDISLQLGMEKCATVSIKRGKITTYDGIEMPNGQLIKYNQNEACKYLGILQLDNIKHGEVKTIVRREYTNRVRKILKYKLNGGNTIKAMNTWAIPVIRYTAGIVNWTQSDLDILDRKTRKLMTM
;
A
#
# COMPACT_ATOMS: atom_id res chain seq x y z
N MET A 1 17.23 24.56 -2.33
CA MET A 1 17.07 23.87 -1.02
C MET A 1 16.69 22.42 -1.32
N LYS A 2 17.43 21.41 -0.86
CA LYS A 2 17.03 20.00 -1.04
C LYS A 2 15.88 19.68 -0.06
N LEU A 3 14.64 19.71 -0.59
CA LEU A 3 13.42 19.28 0.10
C LEU A 3 13.40 17.75 0.22
N GLY A 4 12.77 17.23 1.28
CA GLY A 4 12.61 15.79 1.46
C GLY A 4 12.84 15.33 2.89
N TYR A 5 12.41 14.10 3.16
CA TYR A 5 12.57 13.44 4.44
C TYR A 5 13.86 12.61 4.48
N GLN A 6 14.52 12.56 5.63
CA GLN A 6 15.75 11.79 5.84
C GLN A 6 15.48 10.69 6.85
N THR A 7 15.81 9.44 6.51
CA THR A 7 15.53 8.27 7.36
C THR A 7 16.61 8.02 8.41
N ALA A 8 17.85 8.49 8.17
CA ALA A 8 18.98 8.41 9.10
C ALA A 8 19.90 9.63 8.90
N ARG A 9 20.78 9.93 9.87
CA ARG A 9 21.64 11.15 9.86
C ARG A 9 22.49 11.29 8.59
N ASP A 10 22.91 10.17 8.00
CA ASP A 10 23.76 10.13 6.80
C ASP A 10 23.03 9.59 5.56
N ALA A 11 21.72 9.34 5.65
CA ALA A 11 20.94 8.86 4.52
C ALA A 11 20.65 9.98 3.52
N GLU A 12 20.47 9.63 2.25
CA GLU A 12 19.95 10.59 1.28
C GLU A 12 18.53 11.04 1.63
N LYS A 13 18.21 12.27 1.25
CA LYS A 13 16.85 12.79 1.41
C LYS A 13 15.95 12.22 0.33
N ILE A 14 14.84 11.66 0.75
CA ILE A 14 13.79 11.15 -0.13
C ILE A 14 12.68 12.19 -0.18
N SER A 15 12.41 12.73 -1.36
CA SER A 15 11.31 13.67 -1.58
C SER A 15 10.04 12.99 -2.08
N HIS A 16 10.18 11.86 -2.79
CA HIS A 16 9.04 11.14 -3.35
C HIS A 16 9.34 9.67 -3.63
N LEU A 17 8.26 8.90 -3.77
CA LEU A 17 8.22 7.61 -4.45
C LEU A 17 7.21 7.74 -5.58
N LEU A 18 7.60 7.33 -6.78
CA LEU A 18 6.75 7.34 -7.96
C LEU A 18 6.71 5.93 -8.54
N TYR A 19 5.50 5.42 -8.76
CA TYR A 19 5.29 4.17 -9.46
C TYR A 19 4.11 4.34 -10.42
N MET A 20 4.41 4.37 -11.73
CA MET A 20 3.42 4.74 -12.75
C MET A 20 2.76 6.09 -12.40
N ASP A 21 1.44 6.11 -12.22
CA ASP A 21 0.67 7.30 -11.87
C ASP A 21 0.57 7.54 -10.35
N ASP A 22 0.99 6.57 -9.51
CA ASP A 22 0.94 6.67 -8.05
C ASP A 22 2.17 7.42 -7.52
N LEU A 23 1.97 8.68 -7.15
CA LEU A 23 2.98 9.54 -6.54
C LEU A 23 2.76 9.68 -5.03
N LYS A 24 3.81 9.43 -4.24
CA LYS A 24 3.84 9.62 -2.79
C LYS A 24 4.93 10.62 -2.43
N LEU A 25 4.56 11.72 -1.79
CA LEU A 25 5.49 12.78 -1.40
C LEU A 25 5.94 12.65 0.06
N TYR A 26 7.18 13.04 0.32
CA TYR A 26 7.82 13.03 1.63
C TYR A 26 8.47 14.38 1.91
N GLY A 27 8.22 14.93 3.08
CA GLY A 27 8.71 16.23 3.51
C GLY A 27 8.88 16.25 5.02
N LYS A 28 9.86 17.00 5.52
CA LYS A 28 10.14 17.05 6.96
C LYS A 28 9.15 17.92 7.73
N SER A 29 8.49 18.85 7.03
CA SER A 29 7.52 19.79 7.57
C SER A 29 6.40 20.01 6.56
N GLU A 30 5.29 20.55 7.06
CA GLU A 30 4.13 20.93 6.26
C GLU A 30 4.48 21.91 5.13
N ILE A 31 5.33 22.90 5.43
CA ILE A 31 5.83 23.87 4.45
C ILE A 31 6.57 23.16 3.30
N GLU A 32 7.37 22.14 3.62
CA GLU A 32 8.06 21.37 2.57
C GLU A 32 7.09 20.55 1.74
N ILE A 33 6.11 19.89 2.36
CA ILE A 33 5.08 19.16 1.61
C ILE A 33 4.30 20.12 0.72
N GLN A 34 3.86 21.27 1.22
CA GLN A 34 3.12 22.24 0.42
C GLN A 34 3.94 22.75 -0.77
N SER A 35 5.25 22.98 -0.56
CA SER A 35 6.17 23.31 -1.64
C SER A 35 6.29 22.18 -2.68
N LEU A 36 6.44 20.92 -2.25
CA LEU A 36 6.49 19.76 -3.13
C LEU A 36 5.18 19.58 -3.91
N THR A 37 4.03 19.70 -3.26
CA THR A 37 2.71 19.63 -3.89
C THR A 37 2.55 20.72 -4.94
N ASN A 38 3.04 21.94 -4.68
CA ASN A 38 3.02 23.01 -5.66
C ASN A 38 3.91 22.70 -6.88
N THR A 39 5.12 22.15 -6.66
CA THR A 39 5.98 21.70 -7.76
C THR A 39 5.30 20.63 -8.61
N VAL A 40 4.68 19.63 -7.99
CA VAL A 40 3.92 18.58 -8.70
C VAL A 40 2.77 19.17 -9.49
N ARG A 41 2.05 20.15 -8.93
CA ARG A 41 0.96 20.83 -9.64
C ARG A 41 1.44 21.54 -10.91
N VAL A 42 2.51 22.34 -10.79
CA VAL A 42 3.06 23.08 -11.93
C VAL A 42 3.47 22.10 -13.02
N PHE A 43 4.25 21.08 -12.66
CA PHE A 43 4.66 20.04 -13.59
C PHE A 43 3.48 19.31 -14.23
N SER A 44 2.47 18.93 -13.44
CA SER A 44 1.27 18.24 -13.93
C SER A 44 0.49 19.12 -14.92
N THR A 45 0.42 20.43 -14.64
CA THR A 45 -0.26 21.39 -15.51
C THR A 45 0.47 21.54 -16.84
N ASP A 46 1.79 21.62 -16.81
CA ASP A 46 2.64 21.75 -18.02
C ASP A 46 2.49 20.53 -18.94
N ILE A 47 2.31 19.33 -18.38
CA ILE A 47 2.06 18.09 -19.14
C ILE A 47 0.57 17.80 -19.38
N SER A 48 -0.34 18.71 -19.01
CA SER A 48 -1.80 18.54 -19.12
C SER A 48 -2.37 17.33 -18.37
N LEU A 49 -1.74 16.94 -17.25
CA LEU A 49 -2.20 15.88 -16.35
C LEU A 49 -3.06 16.46 -15.22
N GLN A 50 -4.22 15.86 -14.99
CA GLN A 50 -5.13 16.23 -13.89
C GLN A 50 -4.88 15.35 -12.66
N LEU A 51 -4.81 15.97 -11.48
CA LEU A 51 -4.69 15.26 -10.21
C LEU A 51 -6.07 14.77 -9.74
N GLY A 52 -6.18 13.47 -9.43
CA GLY A 52 -7.38 12.87 -8.81
C GLY A 52 -7.47 13.22 -7.33
N MET A 53 -7.90 14.44 -7.02
CA MET A 53 -7.91 14.99 -5.65
C MET A 53 -8.74 14.17 -4.66
N GLU A 54 -9.76 13.45 -5.14
CA GLU A 54 -10.56 12.53 -4.35
C GLU A 54 -9.77 11.31 -3.84
N LYS A 55 -8.63 10.99 -4.47
CA LYS A 55 -7.72 9.91 -4.07
C LYS A 55 -6.50 10.42 -3.30
N CYS A 56 -6.26 11.73 -3.32
CA CYS A 56 -5.15 12.36 -2.60
C CYS A 56 -5.46 12.39 -1.10
N ALA A 57 -4.48 11.99 -0.30
CA ALA A 57 -4.57 12.01 1.15
C ALA A 57 -3.25 12.46 1.77
N THR A 58 -3.35 13.13 2.92
CA THR A 58 -2.18 13.55 3.71
C THR A 58 -2.18 12.86 5.06
N VAL A 59 -0.97 12.52 5.53
CA VAL A 59 -0.72 11.92 6.84
C VAL A 59 0.45 12.65 7.47
N SER A 60 0.30 13.09 8.72
CA SER A 60 1.33 13.79 9.47
C SER A 60 1.76 12.93 10.66
N ILE A 61 3.06 12.67 10.77
CA ILE A 61 3.65 11.83 11.82
C ILE A 61 4.67 12.68 12.59
N LYS A 62 4.43 12.88 13.89
CA LYS A 62 5.36 13.56 14.80
C LYS A 62 5.79 12.61 15.90
N ARG A 63 7.10 12.36 16.01
CA ARG A 63 7.70 11.47 17.02
C ARG A 63 7.03 10.07 17.08
N GLY A 64 6.74 9.49 15.91
CA GLY A 64 6.10 8.17 15.80
C GLY A 64 4.60 8.14 16.12
N LYS A 65 3.96 9.30 16.36
CA LYS A 65 2.52 9.40 16.55
C LYS A 65 1.89 10.13 15.38
N ILE A 66 0.78 9.58 14.89
CA ILE A 66 -0.07 10.21 13.90
C ILE A 66 -0.73 11.42 14.58
N THR A 67 -0.59 12.60 13.98
CA THR A 67 -1.21 13.82 14.50
C THR A 67 -2.33 14.26 13.56
N THR A 68 -3.51 14.52 14.13
CA THR A 68 -4.64 15.11 13.41
C THR A 68 -4.28 16.49 12.88
N TYR A 69 -4.64 16.74 11.64
CA TYR A 69 -4.38 17.98 10.92
C TYR A 69 -5.52 18.24 9.93
N ASP A 70 -5.74 19.49 9.54
CA ASP A 70 -6.91 19.89 8.74
C ASP A 70 -6.77 19.59 7.24
N GLY A 71 -5.60 19.12 6.82
CA GLY A 71 -5.29 18.83 5.41
C GLY A 71 -4.53 19.97 4.74
N ILE A 72 -3.98 19.71 3.57
CA ILE A 72 -3.10 20.68 2.89
C ILE A 72 -3.91 21.48 1.88
N GLU A 73 -4.01 22.78 2.11
CA GLU A 73 -4.62 23.71 1.17
C GLU A 73 -3.66 23.97 0.00
N MET A 74 -4.15 23.70 -1.21
CA MET A 74 -3.44 23.98 -2.43
C MET A 74 -3.67 25.44 -2.85
N PRO A 75 -2.74 26.09 -3.58
CA PRO A 75 -2.89 27.49 -3.97
C PRO A 75 -4.06 27.80 -4.91
N ASN A 76 -4.77 26.78 -5.41
CA ASN A 76 -6.01 26.89 -6.17
C ASN A 76 -7.27 26.77 -5.29
N GLY A 77 -7.14 26.79 -3.96
CA GLY A 77 -8.23 26.64 -3.00
C GLY A 77 -8.73 25.20 -2.81
N GLN A 78 -8.10 24.21 -3.46
CA GLN A 78 -8.45 22.80 -3.25
C GLN A 78 -7.79 22.26 -1.97
N LEU A 79 -8.55 21.53 -1.15
CA LEU A 79 -8.06 20.93 0.08
C LEU A 79 -7.76 19.44 -0.13
N ILE A 80 -6.50 19.04 0.05
CA ILE A 80 -6.15 17.62 0.20
C ILE A 80 -6.53 17.21 1.61
N LYS A 81 -7.60 16.43 1.74
CA LYS A 81 -8.11 15.99 3.04
C LYS A 81 -7.06 15.18 3.79
N TYR A 82 -7.05 15.40 5.10
CA TYR A 82 -6.32 14.54 6.02
C TYR A 82 -7.06 13.20 6.18
N ASN A 83 -6.34 12.09 6.07
CA ASN A 83 -6.93 10.78 6.29
C ASN A 83 -6.98 10.50 7.80
N GLN A 84 -8.17 10.65 8.39
CA GLN A 84 -8.33 10.71 9.84
C GLN A 84 -8.07 9.41 10.59
N ASN A 85 -7.98 8.25 9.94
CA ASN A 85 -7.65 6.98 10.63
C ASN A 85 -7.44 5.77 9.69
N GLU A 86 -7.60 5.92 8.38
CA GLU A 86 -7.45 4.79 7.46
C GLU A 86 -6.01 4.72 6.96
N ALA A 87 -5.39 3.55 7.11
CA ALA A 87 -4.07 3.30 6.53
C ALA A 87 -4.12 3.59 5.03
N CYS A 88 -3.24 4.48 4.56
CA CYS A 88 -3.15 4.79 3.15
C CYS A 88 -2.68 3.55 2.40
N LYS A 89 -3.39 3.18 1.35
CA LYS A 89 -3.04 2.03 0.52
C LYS A 89 -2.07 2.49 -0.57
N TYR A 90 -0.82 2.03 -0.50
CA TYR A 90 0.17 2.25 -1.56
C TYR A 90 0.53 0.92 -2.20
N LEU A 91 0.41 0.82 -3.53
CA LEU A 91 0.67 -0.41 -4.31
C LEU A 91 -0.02 -1.67 -3.75
N GLY A 92 -1.25 -1.52 -3.26
CA GLY A 92 -1.99 -2.64 -2.69
C GLY A 92 -1.78 -2.89 -1.19
N ILE A 93 -0.80 -2.22 -0.57
CA ILE A 93 -0.36 -2.47 0.80
C ILE A 93 -0.80 -1.33 1.71
N LEU A 94 -1.41 -1.68 2.84
CA LEU A 94 -1.81 -0.72 3.85
C LEU A 94 -0.58 -0.21 4.62
N GLN A 95 -0.29 1.08 4.44
CA GLN A 95 0.82 1.78 5.06
C GLN A 95 0.27 2.98 5.84
N LEU A 96 0.77 3.18 7.06
CA LEU A 96 0.45 4.35 7.84
C LEU A 96 1.75 4.98 8.38
N ASP A 97 2.06 4.79 9.66
CA ASP A 97 3.38 5.00 10.25
C ASP A 97 4.35 3.86 9.92
N ASN A 98 3.82 2.64 9.88
CA ASN A 98 4.52 1.44 9.45
C ASN A 98 3.59 0.57 8.58
N ILE A 99 4.13 -0.53 8.02
CA ILE A 99 3.29 -1.55 7.36
C ILE A 99 2.42 -2.20 8.43
N LYS A 100 1.10 -2.17 8.22
CA LYS A 100 0.15 -2.84 9.12
C LYS A 100 0.11 -4.34 8.85
N HIS A 101 1.19 -5.03 9.22
CA HIS A 101 1.43 -6.42 8.87
C HIS A 101 0.27 -7.36 9.20
N GLY A 102 -0.34 -7.24 10.40
CA GLY A 102 -1.46 -8.09 10.80
C GLY A 102 -2.72 -7.91 9.93
N GLU A 103 -3.04 -6.67 9.59
CA GLU A 103 -4.18 -6.34 8.72
C GLU A 103 -3.91 -6.84 7.29
N VAL A 104 -2.71 -6.59 6.77
CA VAL A 104 -2.31 -7.06 5.43
C VAL A 104 -2.33 -8.59 5.35
N LYS A 105 -1.79 -9.31 6.36
CA LYS A 105 -1.89 -10.77 6.44
C LYS A 105 -3.34 -11.23 6.39
N THR A 106 -4.23 -10.59 7.13
CA THR A 106 -5.66 -10.95 7.16
C THR A 106 -6.31 -10.80 5.79
N ILE A 107 -6.04 -9.69 5.10
CA ILE A 107 -6.55 -9.43 3.74
C ILE A 107 -6.01 -10.47 2.74
N VAL A 108 -4.70 -10.72 2.75
CA VAL A 108 -4.03 -11.69 1.87
C VAL A 108 -4.56 -13.11 2.11
N ARG A 109 -4.68 -13.53 3.37
CA ARG A 109 -5.25 -14.84 3.75
C ARG A 109 -6.67 -15.03 3.23
N ARG A 110 -7.49 -13.99 3.35
CA ARG A 110 -8.88 -14.01 2.89
C ARG A 110 -8.94 -14.15 1.37
N GLU A 111 -8.17 -13.34 0.65
CA GLU A 111 -8.14 -13.37 -0.82
C GLU A 111 -7.60 -14.70 -1.35
N TYR A 112 -6.49 -15.20 -0.79
CA TYR A 112 -5.96 -16.52 -1.10
C TYR A 112 -7.00 -17.63 -0.88
N THR A 113 -7.66 -17.65 0.29
CA THR A 113 -8.70 -18.64 0.59
C THR A 113 -9.86 -18.56 -0.41
N ASN A 114 -10.26 -17.35 -0.80
CA ASN A 114 -11.34 -17.15 -1.77
C ASN A 114 -10.97 -17.67 -3.15
N ARG A 115 -9.72 -17.43 -3.61
CA ARG A 115 -9.23 -17.97 -4.89
C ARG A 115 -9.18 -19.49 -4.88
N VAL A 116 -8.66 -20.09 -3.81
CA VAL A 116 -8.67 -21.56 -3.62
C VAL A 116 -10.08 -22.12 -3.74
N ARG A 117 -11.05 -21.55 -3.00
CA ARG A 117 -12.44 -22.00 -3.08
C ARG A 117 -13.02 -21.87 -4.49
N LYS A 118 -12.73 -20.77 -5.20
CA LYS A 118 -13.17 -20.59 -6.59
C LYS A 118 -12.59 -21.66 -7.50
N ILE A 119 -11.29 -21.95 -7.41
CA ILE A 119 -10.62 -23.00 -8.19
C ILE A 119 -11.29 -24.36 -7.95
N LEU A 120 -11.52 -24.72 -6.69
CA LEU A 120 -12.11 -26.02 -6.32
C LEU A 120 -13.54 -26.18 -6.85
N LYS A 121 -14.31 -25.09 -6.98
CA LYS A 121 -15.66 -25.14 -7.59
C LYS A 121 -15.66 -25.59 -9.05
N TYR A 122 -14.57 -25.41 -9.79
CA TYR A 122 -14.48 -25.82 -11.20
C TYR A 122 -14.24 -27.33 -11.40
N LYS A 123 -14.08 -28.11 -10.31
CA LYS A 123 -13.92 -29.59 -10.35
C LYS A 123 -12.87 -30.07 -11.35
N LEU A 124 -11.73 -29.36 -11.41
CA LEU A 124 -10.60 -29.74 -12.24
C LEU A 124 -9.97 -31.04 -11.73
N ASN A 125 -9.26 -31.78 -12.61
CA ASN A 125 -8.44 -32.89 -12.14
C ASN A 125 -7.34 -32.40 -11.17
N GLY A 126 -6.75 -33.31 -10.40
CA GLY A 126 -5.78 -32.96 -9.36
C GLY A 126 -4.59 -32.14 -9.88
N GLY A 127 -3.99 -32.55 -11.00
CA GLY A 127 -2.86 -31.82 -11.61
C GLY A 127 -3.22 -30.41 -12.02
N ASN A 128 -4.38 -30.23 -12.67
CA ASN A 128 -4.88 -28.93 -13.10
C ASN A 128 -5.30 -28.04 -11.92
N THR A 129 -5.83 -28.63 -10.85
CA THR A 129 -6.16 -27.90 -9.61
C THR A 129 -4.90 -27.31 -8.98
N ILE A 130 -3.84 -28.10 -8.84
CA ILE A 130 -2.56 -27.64 -8.30
C ILE A 130 -1.94 -26.57 -9.22
N LYS A 131 -1.97 -26.78 -10.54
CA LYS A 131 -1.48 -25.79 -11.51
C LYS A 131 -2.24 -24.46 -11.39
N ALA A 132 -3.56 -24.50 -11.27
CA ALA A 132 -4.38 -23.30 -11.10
C ALA A 132 -4.07 -22.58 -9.78
N MET A 133 -3.90 -23.32 -8.67
CA MET A 133 -3.50 -22.74 -7.38
C MET A 133 -2.14 -22.04 -7.46
N ASN A 134 -1.14 -22.71 -8.02
CA ASN A 134 0.21 -22.15 -8.17
C ASN A 134 0.23 -20.91 -9.06
N THR A 135 -0.62 -20.90 -10.10
CA THR A 135 -0.67 -19.79 -11.07
C THR A 135 -1.47 -18.60 -10.56
N TRP A 136 -2.54 -18.82 -9.80
CA TRP A 136 -3.50 -17.74 -9.49
C TRP A 136 -3.67 -17.45 -7.99
N ALA A 137 -3.61 -18.46 -7.11
CA ALA A 137 -3.78 -18.26 -5.67
C ALA A 137 -2.45 -17.88 -4.99
N ILE A 138 -1.37 -18.63 -5.25
CA ILE A 138 -0.06 -18.43 -4.62
C ILE A 138 0.54 -17.03 -4.87
N PRO A 139 0.40 -16.40 -6.06
CA PRO A 139 0.96 -15.06 -6.28
C PRO A 139 0.46 -14.00 -5.30
N VAL A 140 -0.74 -14.16 -4.74
CA VAL A 140 -1.30 -13.24 -3.73
C VAL A 140 -0.43 -13.22 -2.46
N ILE A 141 0.07 -14.38 -2.05
CA ILE A 141 1.00 -14.49 -0.92
C ILE A 141 2.38 -14.01 -1.35
N ARG A 142 2.88 -14.47 -2.51
CA ARG A 142 4.22 -14.17 -3.03
C ARG A 142 4.48 -12.68 -3.17
N TYR A 143 3.50 -11.91 -3.65
CA TYR A 143 3.60 -10.45 -3.77
C TYR A 143 3.93 -9.77 -2.43
N THR A 144 3.39 -10.29 -1.33
CA THR A 144 3.62 -9.73 0.00
C THR A 144 4.77 -10.38 0.76
N ALA A 145 5.38 -11.44 0.24
CA ALA A 145 6.36 -12.24 0.96
C ALA A 145 7.64 -11.46 1.33
N GLY A 146 8.07 -10.52 0.49
CA GLY A 146 9.24 -9.68 0.75
C GLY A 146 8.97 -8.42 1.57
N ILE A 147 7.71 -8.14 1.89
CA ILE A 147 7.28 -6.86 2.51
C ILE A 147 6.61 -7.10 3.87
N VAL A 148 5.85 -8.19 3.97
CA VAL A 148 5.12 -8.56 5.19
C VAL A 148 5.90 -9.61 5.94
N ASN A 149 5.95 -9.49 7.27
CA ASN A 149 6.66 -10.39 8.17
C ASN A 149 5.99 -11.77 8.33
N TRP A 150 5.81 -12.52 7.25
CA TRP A 150 5.28 -13.88 7.27
C TRP A 150 6.14 -14.78 8.15
N THR A 151 5.52 -15.47 9.10
CA THR A 151 6.18 -16.51 9.91
C THR A 151 5.91 -17.90 9.33
N GLN A 152 6.75 -18.88 9.66
CA GLN A 152 6.48 -20.27 9.27
C GLN A 152 5.12 -20.74 9.78
N SER A 153 4.79 -20.44 11.04
CA SER A 153 3.49 -20.75 11.64
C SER A 153 2.31 -20.16 10.85
N ASP A 154 2.45 -18.92 10.34
CA ASP A 154 1.43 -18.28 9.53
C ASP A 154 1.15 -19.03 8.23
N LEU A 155 2.21 -19.59 7.61
CA LEU A 155 2.14 -20.36 6.37
C LEU A 155 1.61 -21.76 6.62
N ASP A 156 2.03 -22.42 7.71
CA ASP A 156 1.56 -23.75 8.10
C ASP A 156 0.04 -23.76 8.34
N ILE A 157 -0.49 -22.69 8.96
CA ILE A 157 -1.95 -22.54 9.15
C ILE A 157 -2.67 -22.44 7.81
N LEU A 158 -2.14 -21.69 6.85
CA LEU A 158 -2.71 -21.56 5.51
C LEU A 158 -2.67 -22.87 4.74
N ASP A 159 -1.56 -23.59 4.86
CA ASP A 159 -1.33 -24.87 4.21
C ASP A 159 -2.29 -25.96 4.75
N ARG A 160 -2.42 -26.09 6.07
CA ARG A 160 -3.42 -26.97 6.72
C ARG A 160 -4.84 -26.65 6.27
N LYS A 161 -5.19 -25.36 6.20
CA LYS A 161 -6.50 -24.92 5.74
C LYS A 161 -6.72 -25.25 4.26
N THR A 162 -5.70 -25.10 3.42
CA THR A 162 -5.76 -25.45 1.99
C THR A 162 -6.01 -26.94 1.82
N ARG A 163 -5.24 -27.80 2.51
CA ARG A 163 -5.47 -29.25 2.50
C ARG A 163 -6.88 -29.62 2.92
N LYS A 164 -7.38 -29.04 4.02
CA LYS A 164 -8.76 -29.27 4.48
C LYS A 164 -9.80 -28.90 3.41
N LEU A 165 -9.60 -27.80 2.69
CA LEU A 165 -10.51 -27.38 1.61
C LEU A 165 -10.46 -28.32 0.40
N MET A 166 -9.32 -28.94 0.11
CA MET A 166 -9.18 -29.87 -1.02
C MET A 166 -9.77 -31.25 -0.75
N THR A 167 -9.91 -31.63 0.51
CA THR A 167 -10.47 -32.92 0.94
C THR A 167 -11.98 -32.87 1.21
N MET A 168 -12.57 -31.67 1.31
CA MET A 168 -14.00 -31.45 1.51
C MET A 168 -14.70 -31.25 0.17
#